data_AF-A0A0P8VQ03-F1
#
_entry.id   AF-A0A0P8VQ03-F1
#
_cell.length_a   1.000
_cell.length_b   1.000
_cell.length_c   1.000
_cell.angle_alpha   90.00
_cell.angle_beta   90.00
_cell.angle_gamma   90.00
#
_symmetry.space_group_name_H-M   'P 1'
#
loop_
_entity.id
_entity.type
_entity.pdbx_description
1 polymer ?
#
loop_
_entity_poly.entity_id
_entity_poly.type
_entity_poly.pdbx_seq_one_letter_code
_entity_poly.pdbx_strand_id
1 'polypeptide(L)'
;MCILKLTEYKAEIAEKICIDRFENDLMLVLNNFSEHDIKLTIQLIKNSIIKLEEKGVIFDSRLINLYCTMNLGLAWSMYRKGKIIQKEELVIGRIFKIDEVELKEKLIAYLTDQKNYELLIDDISYRYFTLYLSRHLEDIMSRMEVGVHPSILDEDDLKNVFLKFLKKFGVDLLIMGIIDEYQRCNG
;
A
#
# COMPACT_ATOMS: atom_id res chain seq x y z
N MET A 1 -24.08 -18.13 -13.46
CA MET A 1 -23.62 -16.92 -14.15
C MET A 1 -23.45 -15.84 -13.08
N CYS A 2 -22.22 -15.61 -12.59
CA CYS A 2 -21.98 -14.54 -11.62
C CYS A 2 -21.98 -13.21 -12.36
N ILE A 3 -22.88 -12.31 -12.00
CA ILE A 3 -22.83 -10.92 -12.44
C ILE A 3 -21.72 -10.27 -11.61
N LEU A 4 -20.55 -10.06 -12.21
CA LEU A 4 -19.46 -9.28 -11.62
C LEU A 4 -19.97 -7.87 -11.33
N LYS A 5 -19.83 -7.42 -10.08
CA LYS A 5 -20.05 -6.00 -9.79
C LYS A 5 -18.96 -5.18 -10.49
N LEU A 6 -19.28 -3.99 -10.99
CA LEU A 6 -18.32 -3.12 -11.69
C LEU A 6 -17.04 -2.89 -10.85
N THR A 7 -17.18 -2.78 -9.54
CA THR A 7 -16.06 -2.66 -8.58
C THR A 7 -15.17 -3.90 -8.54
N GLU A 8 -15.75 -5.10 -8.61
CA GLU A 8 -15.00 -6.37 -8.64
C GLU A 8 -14.19 -6.48 -9.94
N TYR A 9 -14.78 -6.10 -11.07
CA TYR A 9 -14.09 -6.03 -12.35
C TYR A 9 -12.88 -5.07 -12.34
N LYS A 10 -13.02 -3.89 -11.73
CA LYS A 10 -11.89 -2.95 -11.56
C LYS A 10 -10.77 -3.54 -10.69
N ALA A 11 -11.12 -4.30 -9.65
CA ALA A 11 -10.15 -5.00 -8.81
C ALA A 11 -9.40 -6.10 -9.60
N GLU A 12 -10.06 -6.82 -10.51
CA GLU A 12 -9.41 -7.79 -11.40
C GLU A 12 -8.47 -7.12 -12.42
N ILE A 13 -8.82 -5.93 -12.94
CA ILE A 13 -7.91 -5.15 -13.78
C ILE A 13 -6.65 -4.79 -13.00
N ALA A 14 -6.81 -4.30 -11.77
CA ALA A 14 -5.67 -3.95 -10.91
C ALA A 14 -4.77 -5.15 -10.63
N GLU A 15 -5.35 -6.33 -10.39
CA GLU A 15 -4.60 -7.57 -10.21
C GLU A 15 -3.72 -7.91 -11.41
N LYS A 16 -4.29 -7.89 -12.62
CA LYS A 16 -3.54 -8.16 -13.86
C LYS A 16 -2.37 -7.18 -14.06
N ILE A 17 -2.61 -5.88 -13.82
CA ILE A 17 -1.56 -4.86 -13.90
C ILE A 17 -0.46 -5.14 -12.88
N CYS A 18 -0.82 -5.52 -11.65
CA CYS A 18 0.18 -5.76 -10.62
C CYS A 18 1.01 -7.02 -10.88
N ILE A 19 0.38 -8.11 -11.34
CA ILE A 19 1.09 -9.35 -11.71
C ILE A 19 2.13 -9.04 -12.80
N ASP A 20 1.69 -8.39 -13.88
CA ASP A 20 2.58 -7.99 -14.98
C ASP A 20 3.76 -7.15 -14.49
N ARG A 21 3.52 -6.22 -13.55
CA ARG A 21 4.58 -5.40 -12.95
C ARG A 21 5.53 -6.21 -12.07
N PHE A 22 5.06 -7.14 -11.25
CA PHE A 22 5.94 -7.99 -10.45
C PHE A 22 6.82 -8.90 -11.31
N GLU A 23 6.35 -9.27 -12.50
CA GLU A 23 7.11 -10.08 -13.46
C GLU A 23 8.12 -9.24 -14.26
N ASN A 24 7.77 -8.00 -14.62
CA ASN A 24 8.52 -7.22 -15.61
C ASN A 24 9.22 -5.96 -15.06
N ASP A 25 8.88 -5.48 -13.86
CA ASP A 25 9.52 -4.31 -13.25
C ASP A 25 10.77 -4.71 -12.46
N LEU A 26 11.93 -4.31 -12.97
CA LEU A 26 13.24 -4.63 -12.39
C LEU A 26 13.33 -4.25 -10.90
N MET A 27 12.73 -3.14 -10.48
CA MET A 27 12.83 -2.68 -9.09
C MET A 27 12.09 -3.62 -8.14
N LEU A 28 10.91 -4.11 -8.55
CA LEU A 28 10.12 -5.08 -7.79
C LEU A 28 10.82 -6.44 -7.75
N VAL A 29 11.32 -6.90 -8.90
CA VAL A 29 12.05 -8.17 -9.02
C VAL A 29 13.27 -8.19 -8.10
N LEU A 30 14.10 -7.13 -8.13
CA LEU A 30 15.32 -7.05 -7.31
C LEU A 30 15.04 -6.95 -5.80
N ASN A 31 13.83 -6.57 -5.39
CA ASN A 31 13.46 -6.56 -3.98
C ASN A 31 13.21 -7.96 -3.41
N ASN A 32 13.13 -8.97 -4.30
CA ASN A 32 12.92 -10.38 -3.97
C ASN A 32 11.74 -10.54 -3.00
N PHE A 33 10.53 -10.10 -3.38
CA PHE A 33 9.33 -10.41 -2.60
C PHE A 33 9.09 -11.92 -2.59
N SER A 34 8.60 -12.45 -1.47
CA SER A 34 8.07 -13.82 -1.46
C SER A 34 6.77 -13.91 -2.28
N GLU A 35 6.44 -15.08 -2.82
CA GLU A 35 5.19 -15.26 -3.58
C GLU A 35 3.95 -14.92 -2.73
N HIS A 36 4.01 -15.27 -1.44
CA HIS A 36 3.01 -14.90 -0.45
C HIS A 36 2.85 -13.37 -0.34
N ASP A 37 3.96 -12.65 -0.23
CA ASP A 37 3.94 -11.19 -0.08
C ASP A 37 3.51 -10.46 -1.35
N ILE A 38 3.82 -11.01 -2.53
CA ILE A 38 3.28 -10.52 -3.80
C ILE A 38 1.75 -10.60 -3.77
N LYS A 39 1.20 -11.77 -3.45
CA LYS A 39 -0.27 -11.99 -3.38
C LYS A 39 -0.92 -11.05 -2.37
N LEU A 40 -0.34 -10.89 -1.18
CA LEU A 40 -0.84 -9.96 -0.17
C LEU A 40 -0.79 -8.50 -0.64
N THR A 41 0.31 -8.07 -1.25
CA THR A 41 0.47 -6.71 -1.78
C THR A 41 -0.62 -6.40 -2.82
N ILE A 42 -0.85 -7.33 -3.75
CA ILE A 42 -1.91 -7.22 -4.76
C ILE A 42 -3.28 -7.12 -4.09
N GLN A 43 -3.56 -7.97 -3.10
CA GLN A 43 -4.83 -7.96 -2.40
C GLN A 43 -5.07 -6.65 -1.63
N LEU A 44 -4.02 -6.06 -1.02
CA LEU A 44 -4.10 -4.76 -0.35
C LEU A 44 -4.46 -3.63 -1.34
N ILE A 45 -3.88 -3.64 -2.54
CA ILE A 45 -4.21 -2.66 -3.60
C ILE A 45 -5.67 -2.83 -4.05
N LYS A 46 -6.10 -4.06 -4.34
CA LYS A 46 -7.49 -4.38 -4.72
C LYS A 46 -8.49 -3.87 -3.68
N ASN A 47 -8.24 -4.20 -2.42
CA ASN A 47 -9.09 -3.77 -1.29
C ASN A 47 -9.13 -2.24 -1.15
N SER A 48 -8.03 -1.55 -1.45
CA SER A 48 -7.98 -0.09 -1.40
C SER A 48 -8.81 0.56 -2.50
N ILE A 49 -8.77 0.04 -3.72
CA ILE A 49 -9.62 0.49 -4.83
C ILE A 49 -11.10 0.31 -4.47
N ILE A 50 -11.49 -0.87 -3.98
CA ILE A 50 -12.87 -1.15 -3.57
C ILE A 50 -13.35 -0.14 -2.53
N LYS A 51 -12.55 0.10 -1.48
CA LYS A 51 -12.90 1.03 -0.40
C LYS A 51 -12.94 2.49 -0.84
N LEU A 52 -12.15 2.88 -1.85
CA LEU A 52 -12.17 4.23 -2.41
C LEU A 52 -13.41 4.43 -3.29
N GLU A 53 -13.81 3.42 -4.06
CA GLU A 53 -15.08 3.43 -4.82
C GLU A 53 -16.29 3.49 -3.89
N GLU A 54 -16.27 2.77 -2.76
CA GLU A 54 -17.30 2.88 -1.71
C GLU A 54 -17.40 4.29 -1.11
N LYS A 55 -16.29 5.06 -1.16
CA LYS A 55 -16.25 6.47 -0.77
C LYS A 55 -16.63 7.42 -1.90
N GLY A 56 -16.80 6.90 -3.12
CA GLY A 56 -17.22 7.66 -4.28
C GLY A 56 -16.19 7.89 -5.37
N VAL A 57 -14.93 7.55 -5.12
CA VAL A 57 -13.86 7.77 -6.09
C VAL A 57 -14.13 6.91 -7.33
N ILE A 58 -14.25 7.53 -8.50
CA ILE A 58 -14.48 6.84 -9.76
C ILE A 58 -13.15 6.51 -10.43
N PHE A 59 -12.78 5.23 -10.44
CA PHE A 59 -11.63 4.71 -11.15
C PHE A 59 -12.00 4.27 -12.58
N ASP A 60 -11.36 4.90 -13.57
CA ASP A 60 -11.24 4.35 -14.93
C ASP A 60 -9.95 3.52 -15.08
N SER A 61 -9.75 2.88 -16.24
CA SER A 61 -8.56 2.05 -16.47
C SER A 61 -7.24 2.81 -16.35
N ARG A 62 -7.22 4.10 -16.71
CA ARG A 62 -6.03 4.95 -16.60
C ARG A 62 -5.69 5.24 -15.15
N LEU A 63 -6.70 5.59 -14.34
CA LEU A 63 -6.53 5.85 -12.92
C LEU A 63 -6.18 4.58 -12.14
N ILE A 64 -6.74 3.42 -12.52
CA ILE A 64 -6.33 2.12 -11.96
C ILE A 64 -4.84 1.87 -12.22
N ASN A 65 -4.38 2.02 -13.47
CA ASN A 65 -2.97 1.82 -13.80
C ASN A 65 -2.04 2.79 -13.04
N LEU A 66 -2.44 4.07 -12.94
CA LEU A 66 -1.71 5.07 -12.16
C LEU A 66 -1.64 4.68 -10.68
N TYR A 67 -2.78 4.26 -10.10
CA TYR A 67 -2.89 3.87 -8.71
C TYR A 67 -2.06 2.62 -8.40
N CYS A 68 -2.11 1.59 -9.26
CA CYS A 68 -1.25 0.42 -9.17
C CYS A 68 0.23 0.79 -9.24
N THR A 69 0.63 1.61 -10.21
CA THR A 69 2.03 2.05 -10.38
C THR A 69 2.55 2.77 -9.13
N MET A 70 1.76 3.70 -8.60
CA MET A 70 2.10 4.42 -7.37
C MET A 70 2.25 3.48 -6.17
N ASN A 71 1.28 2.60 -5.93
CA ASN A 71 1.32 1.68 -4.80
C ASN A 71 2.45 0.66 -4.94
N LEU A 72 2.76 0.17 -6.13
CA LEU A 72 3.89 -0.75 -6.33
C LEU A 72 5.24 -0.05 -6.14
N GLY A 73 5.36 1.22 -6.55
CA GLY A 73 6.54 2.01 -6.22
C GLY A 73 6.71 2.19 -4.71
N LEU A 74 5.61 2.52 -4.01
CA LEU A 74 5.59 2.59 -2.55
C LEU A 74 5.94 1.22 -1.93
N ALA A 75 5.46 0.14 -2.51
CA ALA A 75 5.72 -1.23 -2.07
C ALA A 75 7.20 -1.57 -2.13
N TRP A 76 7.85 -1.28 -3.25
CA TRP A 76 9.29 -1.42 -3.37
C TRP A 76 10.03 -0.69 -2.24
N SER A 77 9.71 0.59 -2.04
CA SER A 77 10.38 1.43 -1.04
C SER A 77 10.21 0.91 0.39
N MET A 78 8.96 0.65 0.79
CA MET A 78 8.63 0.30 2.18
C MET A 78 9.06 -1.12 2.53
N TYR A 79 8.84 -2.07 1.63
CA TYR A 79 9.25 -3.46 1.85
C TYR A 79 10.77 -3.58 1.95
N ARG A 80 11.51 -2.91 1.06
CA ARG A 80 12.98 -2.87 1.12
C ARG A 80 13.46 -2.27 2.44
N LYS A 81 12.82 -1.18 2.89
CA LYS A 81 13.17 -0.54 4.15
C LYS A 81 12.90 -1.46 5.34
N GLY A 82 11.80 -2.19 5.34
CA GLY A 82 11.49 -3.21 6.35
C GLY A 82 12.59 -4.27 6.46
N LYS A 83 13.07 -4.78 5.33
CA LYS A 83 14.21 -5.73 5.31
C LYS A 83 15.46 -5.15 5.95
N ILE A 84 15.82 -3.93 5.58
CA ILE A 84 17.00 -3.24 6.13
C ILE A 84 16.88 -3.08 7.65
N ILE A 85 15.72 -2.63 8.13
CA ILE A 85 15.44 -2.46 9.57
C ILE A 85 15.66 -3.79 10.31
N GLN A 86 15.09 -4.89 9.80
CA GLN A 86 15.26 -6.19 10.43
C GLN A 86 16.72 -6.66 10.43
N LYS A 87 17.44 -6.45 9.33
CA LYS A 87 18.84 -6.87 9.20
C LYS A 87 19.78 -6.08 10.11
N GLU A 88 19.58 -4.77 10.23
CA GLU A 88 20.45 -3.88 10.99
C GLU A 88 20.12 -3.87 12.49
N GLU A 89 18.83 -3.93 12.84
CA GLU A 89 18.40 -3.76 14.23
C GLU A 89 17.94 -5.05 14.90
N LEU A 90 17.69 -6.13 14.15
CA LEU A 90 17.12 -7.39 14.66
C LEU A 90 15.82 -7.14 15.46
N VAL A 91 14.96 -6.25 14.94
CA VAL A 91 13.74 -5.76 15.61
C VAL A 91 12.90 -6.91 16.16
N ILE A 92 12.66 -7.93 15.33
CA ILE A 92 11.93 -9.11 15.74
C ILE A 92 12.61 -9.79 16.95
N GLY A 93 13.91 -10.09 16.92
CA GLY A 93 14.61 -10.72 18.05
C GLY A 93 14.58 -9.91 19.35
N ARG A 94 14.42 -8.58 19.27
CA ARG A 94 14.22 -7.71 20.44
C ARG A 94 12.80 -7.78 20.98
N ILE A 95 11.79 -7.86 20.11
CA ILE A 95 10.37 -7.94 20.44
C ILE A 95 9.98 -9.35 20.93
N PHE A 96 10.61 -10.38 20.37
CA PHE A 96 10.16 -11.77 20.44
C PHE A 96 10.43 -12.54 21.71
N LYS A 97 10.78 -11.87 22.81
CA LYS A 97 11.05 -12.62 24.04
C LYS A 97 9.84 -13.41 24.57
N ILE A 98 8.58 -13.22 24.09
CA ILE A 98 7.40 -13.89 24.70
C ILE A 98 6.28 -14.43 23.76
N ASP A 99 5.93 -13.95 22.54
CA ASP A 99 4.83 -14.60 21.75
C ASP A 99 4.73 -14.20 20.25
N GLU A 100 4.48 -15.17 19.35
CA GLU A 100 4.30 -15.04 17.88
C GLU A 100 2.92 -14.54 17.47
N VAL A 101 1.88 -14.83 18.27
CA VAL A 101 0.47 -14.58 17.90
C VAL A 101 0.16 -13.09 17.71
N GLU A 102 0.92 -12.21 18.37
CA GLU A 102 0.71 -10.74 18.37
C GLU A 102 1.80 -9.97 17.63
N LEU A 103 2.63 -10.64 16.82
CA LEU A 103 3.81 -10.01 16.23
C LEU A 103 3.47 -8.74 15.44
N LYS A 104 2.44 -8.80 14.59
CA LYS A 104 2.04 -7.66 13.76
C LYS A 104 1.69 -6.44 14.62
N GLU A 105 0.92 -6.63 15.69
CA GLU A 105 0.49 -5.55 16.57
C GLU A 105 1.67 -4.95 17.34
N LYS A 106 2.59 -5.80 17.82
CA LYS A 106 3.84 -5.35 18.47
C LYS A 106 4.75 -4.58 17.52
N LEU A 107 4.84 -4.99 16.26
CA LEU A 107 5.59 -4.26 15.24
C LEU A 107 4.94 -2.92 14.91
N ILE A 108 3.60 -2.85 14.82
CA ILE A 108 2.89 -1.58 14.66
C ILE A 108 3.23 -0.65 15.83
N ALA A 109 3.08 -1.13 17.07
CA ALA A 109 3.37 -0.34 18.26
C ALA A 109 4.82 0.17 18.27
N TYR A 110 5.78 -0.70 17.95
CA TYR A 110 7.19 -0.32 17.85
C TYR A 110 7.41 0.77 16.80
N LEU A 111 6.81 0.64 15.60
CA LEU A 111 6.97 1.63 14.53
C LEU A 111 6.29 2.97 14.87
N THR A 112 5.18 2.95 15.61
CA THR A 112 4.48 4.18 16.04
C THR A 112 5.17 4.85 17.23
N ASP A 113 5.74 4.09 18.17
CA ASP A 113 6.44 4.65 19.34
C ASP A 113 7.76 5.31 18.93
N GLN A 114 8.35 4.88 17.81
CA GLN A 114 9.56 5.46 17.25
C GLN A 114 9.23 6.62 16.31
N LYS A 115 9.37 7.85 16.82
CA LYS A 115 9.12 9.10 16.07
C LYS A 115 9.78 9.16 14.68
N ASN A 116 10.93 8.53 14.50
CA ASN A 116 11.63 8.50 13.21
C ASN A 116 10.91 7.66 12.15
N TYR A 117 10.27 6.55 12.53
CA TYR A 117 9.58 5.67 11.59
C TYR A 117 8.24 6.25 11.16
N GLU A 118 7.49 6.87 12.07
CA GLU A 118 6.27 7.61 11.75
C GLU A 118 6.54 8.71 10.70
N LEU A 119 7.55 9.57 10.94
CA LEU A 119 7.94 10.62 10.00
C LEU A 119 8.41 10.06 8.64
N LEU A 120 9.12 8.94 8.65
CA LEU A 120 9.56 8.27 7.43
C LEU A 120 8.38 7.76 6.60
N ILE A 121 7.42 7.09 7.22
CA ILE A 121 6.22 6.58 6.56
C ILE A 121 5.45 7.75 5.93
N ASP A 122 5.30 8.83 6.69
CA ASP A 122 4.60 10.03 6.24
C ASP A 122 5.28 10.69 5.03
N ASP A 123 6.60 10.88 5.09
CA ASP A 123 7.38 11.49 4.00
C ASP A 123 7.31 10.65 2.72
N ILE A 124 7.55 9.33 2.81
CA ILE A 124 7.53 8.45 1.64
C ILE A 124 6.12 8.40 1.04
N SER A 125 5.08 8.26 1.87
CA SER A 125 3.69 8.23 1.39
C SER A 125 3.30 9.53 0.70
N TYR A 126 3.66 10.67 1.29
CA TYR A 126 3.40 11.99 0.71
C TYR A 126 4.15 12.21 -0.61
N ARG A 127 5.39 11.72 -0.70
CA ARG A 127 6.20 11.78 -1.93
C ARG A 127 5.55 11.00 -3.07
N TYR A 128 5.11 9.76 -2.82
CA TYR A 128 4.44 8.96 -3.85
C TYR A 128 3.09 9.57 -4.25
N PHE A 129 2.31 10.06 -3.28
CA PHE A 129 1.10 10.82 -3.59
C PHE A 129 1.39 12.02 -4.50
N THR A 130 2.39 12.81 -4.15
CA THR A 130 2.75 14.03 -4.89
C THR A 130 3.20 13.71 -6.31
N LEU A 131 4.06 12.71 -6.47
CA LEU A 131 4.61 12.31 -7.78
C LEU A 131 3.55 11.76 -8.74
N TYR A 132 2.56 11.02 -8.22
CA TYR A 132 1.64 10.27 -9.07
C TYR A 132 0.23 10.82 -9.10
N LEU A 133 -0.35 11.23 -7.97
CA LEU A 133 -1.79 11.53 -7.86
C LEU A 133 -2.13 13.01 -7.70
N SER A 134 -1.23 13.84 -7.15
CA SER A 134 -1.55 15.24 -6.80
C SER A 134 -2.18 16.03 -7.96
N ARG A 135 -1.58 15.96 -9.15
CA ARG A 135 -2.06 16.63 -10.38
C ARG A 135 -3.36 16.08 -10.96
N HIS A 136 -3.88 15.00 -10.39
CA HIS A 136 -5.11 14.35 -10.84
C HIS A 136 -6.28 14.58 -9.87
N LEU A 137 -6.06 15.26 -8.73
CA LEU A 137 -7.11 15.47 -7.74
C LEU A 137 -8.31 16.22 -8.30
N GLU A 138 -8.09 17.33 -8.99
CA GLU A 138 -9.16 18.14 -9.60
C GLU A 138 -10.01 17.31 -10.59
N ASP A 139 -9.35 16.54 -11.47
CA ASP A 139 -10.04 15.64 -12.41
C ASP A 139 -10.82 14.54 -11.68
N ILE A 140 -10.25 13.94 -10.63
CA ILE A 140 -10.95 12.94 -9.81
C ILE A 140 -12.16 13.56 -9.11
N MET A 141 -12.02 14.76 -8.52
CA MET A 141 -13.11 15.49 -7.87
C MET A 141 -14.23 15.82 -8.84
N SER A 142 -13.92 16.32 -10.04
CA SER A 142 -14.95 16.62 -11.05
C SER A 142 -15.76 15.39 -11.48
N ARG A 143 -15.13 14.21 -11.50
CA ARG A 143 -15.82 12.94 -11.80
C ARG A 143 -16.70 12.50 -10.65
N MET A 144 -16.26 12.79 -9.42
CA MET A 144 -16.99 12.50 -8.19
C MET A 144 -18.25 13.37 -8.04
N GLU A 145 -18.29 14.61 -8.56
CA GLU A 145 -19.49 15.47 -8.51
C GLU A 145 -20.74 14.86 -9.17
N VAL A 146 -20.56 13.84 -10.03
CA VAL A 146 -21.66 13.09 -10.66
C VAL A 146 -22.32 12.09 -9.68
N GLY A 147 -21.66 11.77 -8.57
CA GLY A 147 -22.14 10.93 -7.48
C GLY A 147 -22.30 11.72 -6.18
N VAL A 148 -23.41 11.55 -5.45
CA VAL A 148 -23.55 12.20 -4.14
C VAL A 148 -22.57 11.53 -3.16
N HIS A 149 -21.53 12.25 -2.73
CA HIS A 149 -20.52 11.74 -1.81
C HIS A 149 -20.56 12.50 -0.46
N PRO A 150 -21.11 11.88 0.60
CA PRO A 150 -21.31 12.58 1.86
C PRO A 150 -20.05 12.78 2.70
N SER A 151 -18.87 12.26 2.28
CA SER A 151 -17.66 12.22 3.12
C SER A 151 -16.40 12.85 2.53
N ILE A 152 -16.45 13.32 1.28
CA ILE A 152 -15.33 14.01 0.61
C ILE A 152 -15.92 15.31 0.07
N LEU A 153 -15.58 16.42 0.71
CA LEU A 153 -16.21 17.72 0.42
C LEU A 153 -15.38 18.55 -0.57
N ASP A 154 -14.06 18.38 -0.57
CA ASP A 154 -13.13 19.13 -1.39
C ASP A 154 -11.87 18.32 -1.75
N GLU A 155 -10.95 18.95 -2.51
CA GLU A 155 -9.68 18.34 -2.91
C GLU A 155 -8.76 17.99 -1.73
N ASP A 156 -8.80 18.78 -0.64
CA ASP A 156 -7.99 18.53 0.55
C ASP A 156 -8.50 17.31 1.32
N ASP A 157 -9.82 17.13 1.40
CA ASP A 157 -10.43 15.90 1.91
C ASP A 157 -10.02 14.69 1.07
N LEU A 158 -10.10 14.79 -0.26
CA LEU A 158 -9.73 13.69 -1.16
C LEU A 158 -8.23 13.35 -1.01
N LYS A 159 -7.38 14.36 -0.95
CA LYS A 159 -5.95 14.23 -0.66
C LYS A 159 -5.72 13.47 0.65
N ASN A 160 -6.39 13.88 1.72
CA ASN A 160 -6.27 13.26 3.04
C ASN A 160 -6.75 11.80 3.03
N VAL A 161 -7.81 11.49 2.28
CA VAL A 161 -8.25 10.12 2.05
C VAL A 161 -7.15 9.31 1.37
N PHE A 162 -6.60 9.76 0.24
CA PHE A 162 -5.54 9.03 -0.45
C PHE A 162 -4.29 8.84 0.42
N LEU A 163 -3.84 9.89 1.12
CA LEU A 163 -2.70 9.82 2.02
C LEU A 163 -2.92 8.83 3.15
N LYS A 164 -4.12 8.78 3.74
CA LYS A 164 -4.45 7.80 4.78
C LYS A 164 -4.33 6.36 4.29
N PHE A 165 -4.81 6.08 3.07
CA PHE A 165 -4.66 4.75 2.46
C PHE A 165 -3.20 4.41 2.19
N LEU A 166 -2.43 5.35 1.64
CA LEU A 166 -1.01 5.15 1.33
C LEU A 166 -0.17 4.91 2.59
N LYS A 167 -0.40 5.69 3.65
CA LYS A 167 0.29 5.49 4.95
C LYS A 167 0.02 4.11 5.50
N LYS A 168 -1.25 3.69 5.53
CA LYS A 168 -1.62 2.35 6.00
C LYS A 168 -0.96 1.25 5.17
N PHE A 169 -1.04 1.37 3.85
CA PHE A 169 -0.41 0.44 2.91
C PHE A 169 1.11 0.37 3.12
N GLY A 170 1.76 1.52 3.29
CA GLY A 170 3.19 1.60 3.57
C GLY A 170 3.59 0.91 4.88
N VAL A 171 2.82 1.08 5.95
CA VAL A 171 3.03 0.37 7.23
C VAL A 171 2.92 -1.14 7.03
N ASP A 172 1.85 -1.61 6.38
CA ASP A 172 1.63 -3.04 6.13
C ASP A 172 2.83 -3.65 5.37
N LEU A 173 3.36 -2.95 4.37
CA LEU A 173 4.50 -3.45 3.58
C LEU A 173 5.84 -3.37 4.28
N LEU A 174 6.05 -2.34 5.11
CA LEU A 174 7.24 -2.27 5.95
C LEU A 174 7.28 -3.43 6.93
N ILE A 175 6.15 -3.76 7.55
CA ILE A 175 6.02 -4.93 8.44
C ILE A 175 6.27 -6.23 7.67
N MET A 176 5.68 -6.39 6.49
CA MET A 176 5.92 -7.56 5.65
C MET A 176 7.42 -7.72 5.32
N GLY A 177 8.12 -6.62 5.01
CA GLY A 177 9.56 -6.65 4.77
C GLY A 177 10.38 -7.06 5.99
N ILE A 178 9.99 -6.62 7.19
CA ILE A 178 10.62 -7.03 8.45
C ILE A 178 10.45 -8.55 8.65
N ILE A 179 9.24 -9.06 8.44
CA ILE A 179 8.93 -10.48 8.65
C ILE A 179 9.64 -11.36 7.63
N ASP A 180 9.61 -11.02 6.34
CA ASP A 180 10.29 -11.79 5.28
C ASP A 180 11.80 -11.88 5.53
N GLU A 181 12.45 -10.77 5.92
CA GLU A 181 13.89 -10.81 6.22
C GLU A 181 14.19 -11.66 7.46
N TYR A 182 13.35 -11.59 8.49
CA TYR A 182 13.54 -12.43 9.68
C TYR A 182 13.45 -13.92 9.35
N GLN A 183 12.46 -14.31 8.55
CA GLN A 183 12.29 -15.70 8.12
C GLN A 183 13.48 -16.20 7.30
N ARG A 184 14.09 -15.34 6.47
CA ARG A 184 15.29 -15.68 5.69
C ARG A 184 16.57 -15.82 6.53
N CYS A 185 16.70 -15.03 7.60
CA CYS A 185 17.88 -15.08 8.45
C CYS A 185 17.86 -16.27 9.44
N ASN A 186 16.69 -16.86 9.71
CA ASN A 186 16.53 -17.94 10.70
C ASN A 186 16.01 -19.26 10.12
N GLY A 187 15.70 -19.31 8.81
CA GLY A 187 15.43 -20.54 8.06
C GLY A 187 16.67 -21.00 7.32
#